data_AF-A0A2L1U078-F1
#
_entry.id   AF-A0A2L1U078-F1
#
_cell.length_a   1.000
_cell.length_b   1.000
_cell.length_c   1.000
_cell.angle_alpha   90.00
_cell.angle_beta   90.00
_cell.angle_gamma   90.00
#
_symmetry.space_group_name_H-M   'P 1'
#
loop_
_entity.id
_entity.type
_entity.pdbx_description
1 polymer ?
#
loop_
_entity_poly.entity_id
_entity_poly.type
_entity_poly.pdbx_seq_one_letter_code
_entity_poly.pdbx_strand_id
1 'polypeptide(L)'
;MMDVIITPHARYRAVKRLMINRELADDWIRSSVKRAKYIADVVSEKGNPGKLYAHEKVTFVLSKDERAVLTLYQDCNPASAIRQKVESVTQKELRKVERKERKCQREAKIAKLELAVERAACLLRAEKTRSESVKLAMAARVAAIDQYFEQLDQDIAEVQAEKRRVAKAVAAYMI
;
A
#
# COMPACT_ATOMS: atom_id res chain seq x y z
N MET A 1 32.61 -10.01 -5.37
CA MET A 1 31.36 -10.79 -5.41
C MET A 1 31.27 -11.52 -4.07
N MET A 2 30.26 -11.27 -3.23
CA MET A 2 30.16 -12.00 -1.94
C MET A 2 29.70 -13.44 -2.21
N ASP A 3 30.66 -14.35 -2.32
CA ASP A 3 30.43 -15.78 -2.27
C ASP A 3 30.23 -16.18 -0.81
N VAL A 4 28.97 -16.19 -0.38
CA VAL A 4 28.59 -16.60 0.97
C VAL A 4 28.38 -18.10 0.98
N ILE A 5 29.02 -18.78 1.93
CA ILE A 5 28.88 -20.21 2.19
C ILE A 5 27.53 -20.45 2.86
N ILE A 6 26.74 -21.36 2.30
CA ILE A 6 25.43 -21.70 2.84
C ILE A 6 25.59 -22.94 3.70
N THR A 7 25.28 -22.80 4.99
CA THR A 7 25.36 -23.95 5.89
C THR A 7 24.24 -24.96 5.60
N PRO A 8 24.46 -26.26 5.86
CA PRO A 8 23.41 -27.28 5.74
C PRO A 8 22.16 -26.94 6.57
N HIS A 9 22.36 -26.28 7.72
CA HIS A 9 21.28 -25.83 8.59
C HIS A 9 20.42 -24.75 7.92
N ALA A 10 21.02 -23.74 7.32
CA ALA A 10 20.29 -22.69 6.59
C ALA A 10 19.50 -23.28 5.40
N ARG A 11 20.10 -24.20 4.63
CA ARG A 11 19.41 -24.90 3.53
C ARG A 11 18.20 -25.69 4.05
N TYR A 12 18.38 -26.46 5.13
CA TYR A 12 17.29 -27.21 5.75
C TYR A 12 16.13 -26.30 6.18
N ARG A 13 16.44 -25.14 6.79
CA ARG A 13 15.44 -24.14 7.21
C ARG A 13 14.68 -23.56 6.01
N ALA A 14 15.36 -23.22 4.91
CA ALA A 14 14.71 -22.73 3.69
C ALA A 14 13.71 -23.74 3.13
N VAL A 15 14.12 -25.01 3.00
CA VAL A 15 13.24 -26.06 2.46
C VAL A 15 12.06 -26.33 3.38
N LYS A 16 12.30 -26.45 4.70
CA LYS A 16 11.24 -26.86 5.64
C LYS A 16 10.28 -25.74 6.05
N ARG A 17 10.77 -24.51 6.19
CA ARG A 17 9.95 -23.38 6.68
C ARG A 17 9.42 -22.51 5.54
N LEU A 18 10.24 -22.27 4.51
CA LEU A 18 9.86 -21.41 3.38
C LEU A 18 9.35 -22.22 2.18
N MET A 19 9.31 -23.56 2.27
CA MET A 19 8.86 -24.47 1.20
C MET A 19 9.58 -24.26 -0.15
N ILE A 20 10.84 -23.80 -0.10
CA ILE A 20 11.66 -23.61 -1.30
C ILE A 20 12.15 -24.97 -1.79
N ASN A 21 12.16 -25.17 -3.11
CA ASN A 21 12.72 -26.39 -3.71
C ASN A 21 14.19 -26.56 -3.27
N ARG A 22 14.53 -27.75 -2.78
CA ARG A 22 15.86 -28.10 -2.26
C ARG A 22 16.98 -27.83 -3.26
N GLU A 23 16.73 -28.05 -4.55
CA GLU A 23 17.71 -27.83 -5.62
C GLU A 23 18.00 -26.34 -5.84
N LEU A 24 17.01 -25.47 -5.62
CA LEU A 24 17.10 -24.02 -5.83
C LEU A 24 17.38 -23.24 -4.53
N ALA A 25 17.36 -23.93 -3.39
CA ALA A 25 17.45 -23.28 -2.07
C ALA A 25 18.74 -22.47 -1.91
N ASP A 26 19.86 -22.97 -2.45
CA ASP A 26 21.15 -22.31 -2.31
C ASP A 26 21.22 -21.00 -3.10
N ASP A 27 20.80 -21.03 -4.36
CA ASP A 27 20.77 -19.84 -5.22
C ASP A 27 19.77 -18.81 -4.72
N TRP A 28 18.62 -19.28 -4.24
CA TRP A 28 17.63 -18.42 -3.60
C TRP A 28 18.22 -17.72 -2.37
N ILE A 29 18.86 -18.45 -1.44
CA ILE A 29 19.46 -17.85 -0.24
C ILE A 29 20.54 -16.83 -0.63
N ARG A 30 21.44 -17.14 -1.58
CA ARG A 30 22.48 -16.20 -2.04
C ARG A 30 21.87 -14.93 -2.63
N SER A 31 20.87 -15.07 -3.49
CA SER A 31 20.21 -13.92 -4.13
C SER A 31 19.42 -13.06 -3.14
N SER A 32 18.81 -13.69 -2.12
CA SER A 32 18.07 -12.99 -1.07
C SER A 32 19.00 -12.26 -0.11
N VAL A 33 20.10 -12.88 0.32
CA VAL A 33 21.10 -12.24 1.19
C VAL A 33 21.76 -11.04 0.51
N LYS A 34 22.04 -11.12 -0.80
CA LYS A 34 22.57 -9.98 -1.58
C LYS A 34 21.64 -8.76 -1.58
N ARG A 35 20.33 -8.98 -1.48
CA ARG A 35 19.31 -7.92 -1.43
C ARG A 35 18.89 -7.56 0.00
N ALA A 36 19.41 -8.28 0.99
CA ALA A 36 19.10 -8.08 2.38
C ALA A 36 19.81 -6.86 2.95
N LYS A 37 19.16 -6.18 3.89
CA LYS A 37 19.73 -5.04 4.60
C LYS A 37 20.22 -5.48 5.97
N TYR A 38 21.40 -4.99 6.35
CA TYR A 38 21.92 -5.15 7.70
C TYR A 38 20.99 -4.47 8.71
N ILE A 39 20.70 -5.16 9.82
CA ILE A 39 19.82 -4.67 10.90
C ILE A 39 20.62 -4.44 12.18
N ALA A 40 21.31 -5.47 12.68
CA ALA A 40 22.04 -5.42 13.94
C ALA A 40 23.03 -6.57 14.08
N ASP A 41 24.02 -6.41 14.95
CA ASP A 41 24.80 -7.52 15.48
C ASP A 41 23.95 -8.28 16.50
N VAL A 42 23.88 -9.60 16.37
CA VAL A 42 23.07 -10.47 17.23
C VAL A 42 23.89 -11.64 17.73
N VAL A 43 23.54 -12.12 18.92
CA VAL A 43 24.07 -13.38 19.43
C VAL A 43 23.00 -14.44 19.16
N SER A 44 23.37 -15.48 18.42
CA SER A 44 22.48 -16.62 18.17
C SER A 44 22.11 -17.32 19.49
N GLU A 45 21.02 -18.10 19.48
CA GLU A 45 20.58 -18.90 20.64
C GLU A 45 21.68 -19.82 21.20
N LYS A 46 22.69 -20.16 20.40
CA LYS A 46 23.85 -20.99 20.79
C LYS A 46 25.03 -20.17 21.33
N GLY A 47 24.86 -18.88 21.59
CA GLY A 47 25.92 -17.99 22.08
C GLY A 47 26.91 -17.50 21.03
N ASN A 48 26.76 -17.90 19.76
CA ASN A 48 27.67 -17.46 18.70
C ASN A 48 27.30 -16.07 18.19
N PRO A 49 28.25 -15.12 18.13
CA PRO A 49 28.02 -13.80 17.55
C PRO A 49 27.84 -13.90 16.04
N GLY A 50 26.90 -13.14 15.52
CA GLY A 50 26.58 -13.06 14.10
C GLY A 50 25.93 -11.73 13.74
N LYS A 51 25.64 -11.54 12.45
CA LYS A 51 25.02 -10.33 11.93
C LYS A 51 23.64 -10.65 11.39
N LEU A 52 22.66 -9.84 11.74
CA LEU A 52 21.28 -9.97 11.31
C LEU A 52 21.04 -9.13 10.05
N TYR A 53 20.51 -9.79 9.03
CA TYR A 53 20.12 -9.20 7.77
C TYR A 53 18.65 -9.53 7.48
N ALA A 54 17.89 -8.63 6.84
CA ALA A 54 16.49 -8.88 6.52
C ALA A 54 16.16 -8.55 5.06
N HIS A 55 15.35 -9.41 4.42
CA HIS A 55 14.79 -9.22 3.08
C HIS A 55 13.43 -9.90 2.96
N GLU A 56 12.40 -9.21 2.48
CA GLU A 56 11.08 -9.78 2.13
C GLU A 56 10.50 -10.76 3.17
N LYS A 57 10.46 -10.35 4.46
CA LYS A 57 9.97 -11.13 5.61
C LYS A 57 10.80 -12.36 5.99
N VAL A 58 12.03 -12.42 5.49
CA VAL A 58 13.00 -13.44 5.87
C VAL A 58 14.21 -12.75 6.47
N THR A 59 14.55 -13.22 7.66
CA THR A 59 15.70 -12.74 8.41
C THR A 59 16.82 -13.78 8.33
N PHE A 60 18.01 -13.34 7.95
CA PHE A 60 19.21 -14.14 7.78
C PHE A 60 20.21 -13.79 8.89
N VAL A 61 20.80 -14.81 9.50
CA VAL A 61 21.93 -14.63 10.42
C VAL A 61 23.19 -15.08 9.72
N LEU A 62 24.10 -14.15 9.49
CA LEU A 62 25.42 -14.41 8.93
C LEU A 62 26.46 -14.51 10.05
N SER A 63 27.59 -15.16 9.75
CA SER A 63 28.77 -15.11 10.62
C SER A 63 29.31 -13.69 10.76
N LYS A 64 30.10 -13.43 11.81
CA LYS A 64 30.72 -12.11 12.06
C LYS A 64 31.53 -11.59 10.86
N ASP A 65 32.19 -12.49 10.13
CA ASP A 65 32.98 -12.20 8.93
C ASP A 65 32.15 -12.14 7.64
N GLU A 66 30.82 -12.33 7.73
CA GLU A 66 29.86 -12.33 6.62
C GLU A 66 30.10 -13.40 5.55
N ARG A 67 30.97 -14.37 5.85
CA ARG A 67 31.35 -15.45 4.92
C ARG A 67 30.35 -16.59 4.87
N ALA A 68 29.51 -16.77 5.90
CA ALA A 68 28.59 -17.90 5.97
C ALA A 68 27.20 -17.50 6.47
N VAL A 69 26.15 -18.05 5.84
CA VAL A 69 24.77 -17.98 6.33
C VAL A 69 24.56 -19.10 7.35
N LEU A 70 24.43 -18.74 8.62
CA LEU A 70 24.30 -19.69 9.73
C LEU A 70 22.89 -20.24 9.85
N THR A 71 21.89 -19.37 9.74
CA THR A 71 20.47 -19.74 9.84
C THR A 71 19.61 -18.67 9.18
N LEU A 72 18.35 -19.03 8.96
CA LEU A 72 17.31 -18.10 8.53
C LEU A 72 16.02 -18.34 9.31
N TYR A 73 15.26 -17.28 9.48
CA TYR A 73 13.97 -17.24 10.13
C TYR A 73 12.96 -16.65 9.16
N GLN A 74 11.77 -17.25 9.09
CA GLN A 74 10.62 -16.56 8.55
C GLN A 74 10.13 -15.63 9.66
N ASP A 75 9.97 -14.34 9.35
CA ASP A 75 9.52 -13.36 10.33
C ASP A 75 8.06 -13.64 10.66
N CYS A 76 7.82 -14.37 11.75
CA CYS A 76 6.46 -14.72 12.18
C CYS A 76 5.99 -13.96 13.43
N ASN A 77 6.87 -13.23 14.12
CA ASN A 77 6.49 -12.63 15.40
C ASN A 77 7.37 -11.42 15.79
N PRO A 78 7.10 -10.22 15.25
CA PRO A 78 7.78 -9.01 15.68
C PRO A 78 7.49 -8.74 17.17
N ALA A 79 8.45 -8.12 17.87
CA ALA A 79 8.24 -7.69 19.26
C ALA A 79 6.98 -6.83 19.37
N SER A 80 6.10 -7.15 20.33
CA SER A 80 4.78 -6.52 20.49
C SER A 80 4.85 -5.00 20.55
N ALA A 81 5.85 -4.45 21.24
CA ALA A 81 6.07 -3.00 21.37
C ALA A 81 6.35 -2.30 20.03
N ILE A 82 7.06 -2.96 19.11
CA ILE A 82 7.32 -2.41 17.77
C ILE A 82 6.07 -2.57 16.90
N ARG A 83 5.46 -3.77 16.94
CA ARG A 83 4.24 -4.07 16.21
C ARG A 83 3.13 -3.07 16.49
N GLN A 84 2.82 -2.81 17.76
CA GLN A 84 1.77 -1.86 18.17
C GLN A 84 2.05 -0.44 17.67
N LYS A 85 3.31 0.00 17.68
CA LYS A 85 3.68 1.32 17.15
C LYS A 85 3.46 1.39 15.64
N VAL A 86 3.89 0.37 14.90
CA VAL A 86 3.69 0.28 13.44
C VAL A 86 2.20 0.22 13.10
N GLU A 87 1.41 -0.60 13.82
CA GLU A 87 -0.04 -0.68 13.66
C GLU A 87 -0.72 0.67 13.93
N SER A 88 -0.33 1.37 15.00
CA SER A 88 -0.88 2.68 15.33
C SER A 88 -0.63 3.71 14.22
N VAL A 89 0.61 3.78 13.69
CA VAL A 89 0.95 4.70 12.60
C VAL A 89 0.20 4.35 11.32
N THR A 90 0.22 3.07 10.92
CA THR A 90 -0.41 2.62 9.67
C THR A 90 -1.94 2.79 9.70
N GLN A 91 -2.58 2.48 10.83
CA GLN A 91 -4.01 2.77 11.02
C GLN A 91 -4.32 4.27 11.02
N LYS A 92 -3.45 5.10 11.61
CA LYS A 92 -3.64 6.56 11.61
C LYS A 92 -3.67 7.12 10.18
N GLU A 93 -2.75 6.68 9.32
CA GLU A 93 -2.72 7.11 7.93
C GLU A 93 -3.95 6.63 7.15
N LEU A 94 -4.40 5.38 7.36
CA LEU A 94 -5.65 4.89 6.76
C LEU A 94 -6.85 5.76 7.16
N ARG A 95 -6.98 6.06 8.46
CA ARG A 95 -8.08 6.91 8.98
C ARG A 95 -8.06 8.32 8.38
N LYS A 96 -6.89 8.89 8.05
CA LYS A 96 -6.83 10.20 7.37
C LYS A 96 -7.47 10.13 6.00
N VAL A 97 -7.14 9.11 5.21
CA VAL A 97 -7.69 8.95 3.86
C VAL A 97 -9.18 8.61 3.90
N GLU A 98 -9.63 7.80 4.86
CA GLU A 98 -11.07 7.55 5.06
C GLU A 98 -11.86 8.81 5.39
N ARG A 99 -11.31 9.69 6.24
CA ARG A 99 -11.94 10.99 6.51
C ARG A 99 -11.96 11.89 5.27
N LYS A 100 -10.89 11.89 4.48
CA LYS A 100 -10.81 12.62 3.21
C LYS A 100 -11.88 12.14 2.23
N GLU A 101 -12.03 10.82 2.07
CA GLU A 101 -13.07 10.20 1.22
C GLU A 101 -14.47 10.62 1.67
N ARG A 102 -14.79 10.48 2.96
CA ARG A 102 -16.11 10.86 3.50
C ARG A 102 -16.42 12.34 3.29
N LYS A 103 -15.42 13.20 3.48
CA LYS A 103 -15.56 14.65 3.25
C LYS A 103 -15.84 14.93 1.77
N CYS A 104 -15.01 14.40 0.88
CA CYS A 104 -15.16 14.56 -0.58
C CYS A 104 -16.53 14.07 -1.07
N GLN A 105 -16.98 12.89 -0.64
CA GLN A 105 -18.31 12.36 -0.98
C GLN A 105 -19.45 13.26 -0.49
N ARG A 106 -19.33 13.80 0.73
CA ARG A 106 -20.35 14.70 1.28
C ARG A 106 -20.41 16.01 0.50
N GLU A 107 -19.26 16.63 0.25
CA GLU A 107 -19.17 17.90 -0.49
C GLU A 107 -19.68 17.73 -1.93
N ALA A 108 -19.23 16.68 -2.63
CA ALA A 108 -19.71 16.36 -3.97
C ALA A 108 -21.22 16.06 -3.98
N LYS A 109 -21.77 15.37 -2.97
CA LYS A 109 -23.20 15.14 -2.87
C LYS A 109 -23.99 16.44 -2.74
N ILE A 110 -23.54 17.37 -1.90
CA ILE A 110 -24.20 18.67 -1.73
C ILE A 110 -24.14 19.46 -3.03
N ALA A 111 -22.94 19.57 -3.63
CA ALA A 111 -22.76 20.28 -4.90
C ALA A 111 -23.63 19.68 -6.02
N LYS A 112 -23.72 18.34 -6.09
CA LYS A 112 -24.58 17.66 -7.06
C LYS A 112 -26.05 18.00 -6.89
N LEU A 113 -26.54 18.07 -5.65
CA LEU A 113 -27.92 18.44 -5.36
C LEU A 113 -28.23 19.89 -5.74
N GLU A 114 -27.35 20.83 -5.40
CA GLU A 114 -27.50 22.25 -5.76
C GLU A 114 -27.53 22.45 -7.28
N LEU A 115 -26.58 21.83 -7.97
CA LEU A 115 -26.49 21.88 -9.43
C LEU A 115 -27.65 21.14 -10.12
N ALA A 116 -28.21 20.09 -9.53
CA ALA A 116 -29.40 19.44 -10.07
C ALA A 116 -30.62 20.37 -10.04
N VAL A 117 -30.76 21.20 -9.00
CA VAL A 117 -31.79 22.25 -8.92
C VAL A 117 -31.55 23.30 -10.01
N GLU A 118 -30.32 23.78 -10.17
CA GLU A 118 -29.97 24.74 -11.22
C GLU A 118 -30.25 24.18 -12.62
N ARG A 119 -29.83 22.93 -12.87
CA ARG A 119 -30.06 22.22 -14.12
C ARG A 119 -31.55 22.12 -14.45
N ALA A 120 -32.37 21.76 -13.48
CA ALA A 120 -33.83 21.68 -13.65
C ALA A 120 -34.44 23.06 -13.96
N ALA A 121 -33.96 24.12 -13.30
CA ALA A 121 -34.40 25.49 -13.57
C ALA A 121 -34.01 25.96 -14.99
N CYS A 122 -32.81 25.64 -15.45
CA CYS A 122 -32.36 25.92 -16.83
C CYS A 122 -33.24 25.21 -17.87
N LEU A 123 -33.56 23.93 -17.66
CA LEU A 123 -34.44 23.17 -18.54
C LEU A 123 -35.85 23.77 -18.59
N LEU A 124 -36.43 24.09 -17.43
CA LEU A 124 -37.74 24.73 -17.36
C LEU A 124 -37.77 26.08 -18.09
N ARG A 125 -36.71 26.88 -17.95
CA ARG A 125 -36.60 28.19 -18.62
C ARG A 125 -36.44 28.05 -20.13
N ALA A 126 -35.68 27.05 -20.59
CA ALA A 126 -35.52 26.74 -22.01
C ALA A 126 -36.87 26.36 -22.65
N GLU A 127 -37.71 25.62 -21.93
CA GLU A 127 -39.03 25.21 -22.42
C GLU A 127 -40.03 26.38 -22.45
N LYS A 128 -40.01 27.24 -21.43
CA LYS A 128 -40.93 28.39 -21.34
C LYS A 128 -40.62 29.49 -22.35
N THR A 129 -39.37 29.65 -22.76
CA THR A 129 -38.96 30.76 -23.63
C THR A 129 -39.18 30.45 -25.11
N ARG A 130 -39.63 31.44 -25.87
CA ARG A 130 -39.72 31.35 -27.35
C ARG A 130 -38.42 31.77 -28.05
N SER A 131 -37.49 32.38 -27.31
CA SER A 131 -36.23 32.89 -27.85
C SER A 131 -35.20 31.77 -28.04
N GLU A 132 -34.76 31.57 -29.29
CA GLU A 132 -33.69 30.64 -29.67
C GLU A 132 -32.38 30.91 -28.92
N SER A 133 -31.98 32.18 -28.77
CA SER A 133 -30.73 32.54 -28.09
C SER A 133 -30.75 32.15 -26.61
N VAL A 134 -31.90 32.30 -25.94
CA VAL A 134 -32.06 31.89 -24.54
C VAL A 134 -32.05 30.36 -24.42
N LYS A 135 -32.65 29.63 -25.36
CA LYS A 135 -32.59 28.16 -25.38
C LYS A 135 -31.16 27.65 -25.51
N LEU A 136 -30.39 28.21 -26.45
CA LEU A 136 -28.98 27.85 -26.64
C LEU A 136 -28.15 28.16 -25.39
N ALA A 137 -28.35 29.32 -24.77
CA ALA A 137 -27.66 29.67 -23.53
C ALA A 137 -27.97 28.70 -22.37
N MET A 138 -29.24 28.29 -22.21
CA MET A 138 -29.63 27.31 -21.19
C MET A 138 -29.07 25.92 -21.49
N ALA A 139 -29.06 25.49 -22.75
CA ALA A 139 -28.45 24.22 -23.16
C ALA A 139 -26.94 24.20 -22.86
N ALA A 140 -26.22 25.29 -23.17
CA ALA A 140 -24.81 25.42 -22.82
C ALA A 140 -24.58 25.37 -21.31
N ARG A 141 -25.46 26.00 -20.51
CA ARG A 141 -25.37 25.94 -19.04
C ARG A 141 -25.60 24.53 -18.51
N VAL A 142 -26.58 23.80 -19.04
CA VAL A 142 -26.84 22.40 -18.68
C VAL A 142 -25.62 21.53 -19.01
N ALA A 143 -25.03 21.69 -20.19
CA ALA A 143 -23.83 20.96 -20.58
C ALA A 143 -22.65 21.23 -19.63
N ALA A 144 -22.45 22.48 -19.22
CA ALA A 144 -21.41 22.83 -18.24
C ALA A 144 -21.67 22.20 -16.85
N ILE A 145 -22.93 22.11 -16.42
CA ILE A 145 -23.30 21.42 -15.17
C ILE A 145 -23.00 19.91 -15.29
N ASP A 146 -23.37 19.29 -16.41
CA ASP A 146 -23.15 17.87 -16.64
C ASP A 146 -21.63 17.54 -16.65
N GLN A 147 -20.80 18.39 -17.27
CA GLN A 147 -19.33 18.28 -17.18
C GLN A 147 -18.81 18.39 -15.73
N TYR A 148 -19.41 19.26 -14.92
CA TYR A 148 -19.01 19.39 -13.53
C TYR A 148 -19.42 18.17 -12.69
N PHE A 149 -20.54 17.51 -13.01
CA PHE A 149 -20.87 16.22 -12.39
C PHE A 149 -19.83 15.15 -12.67
N GLU A 150 -19.36 15.06 -13.92
CA GLU A 150 -18.30 14.13 -14.30
C GLU A 150 -17.01 14.44 -13.54
N GLN A 151 -16.63 15.71 -13.40
CA GLN A 151 -15.46 16.11 -12.62
C GLN A 151 -15.58 15.68 -11.16
N LEU A 152 -16.73 15.92 -10.51
CA LEU A 152 -16.97 15.50 -9.13
C LEU A 152 -16.86 13.97 -8.95
N ASP A 153 -17.31 13.20 -9.94
CA ASP A 153 -17.18 11.73 -9.91
C ASP A 153 -15.73 11.27 -10.08
N GLN A 154 -14.96 11.95 -10.93
CA GLN A 154 -13.52 11.70 -11.08
C GLN A 154 -12.78 11.98 -9.79
N ASP A 155 -13.05 13.11 -9.13
CA ASP A 155 -12.42 13.49 -7.87
C ASP A 155 -12.68 12.43 -6.77
N ILE A 156 -13.91 11.91 -6.68
CA ILE A 156 -14.26 10.81 -5.75
C ILE A 156 -13.46 9.55 -6.11
N ALA A 157 -13.39 9.19 -7.39
CA ALA A 157 -12.69 7.99 -7.86
C ALA A 157 -11.18 8.05 -7.56
N GLU A 158 -10.57 9.23 -7.66
CA GLU A 158 -9.17 9.46 -7.30
C GLU A 158 -8.91 9.24 -5.81
N VAL A 159 -9.77 9.79 -4.94
CA VAL A 159 -9.64 9.59 -3.48
C VAL A 159 -9.87 8.11 -3.11
N GLN A 160 -10.79 7.42 -3.78
CA GLN A 160 -10.97 5.98 -3.61
C GLN A 160 -9.75 5.19 -4.07
N ALA A 161 -9.11 5.58 -5.18
CA ALA A 161 -7.87 4.97 -5.64
C ALA A 161 -6.71 5.20 -4.66
N GLU A 162 -6.60 6.40 -4.09
CA GLU A 162 -5.67 6.71 -3.00
C GLU A 162 -5.91 5.80 -1.78
N LYS A 163 -7.16 5.66 -1.33
CA LYS A 163 -7.52 4.75 -0.24
C LYS A 163 -7.11 3.31 -0.53
N ARG A 164 -7.35 2.80 -1.74
CA ARG A 164 -6.92 1.45 -2.16
C ARG A 164 -5.40 1.30 -2.06
N ARG A 165 -4.63 2.29 -2.50
CA ARG A 165 -3.15 2.28 -2.40
C ARG A 165 -2.69 2.25 -0.95
N VAL A 166 -3.25 3.11 -0.10
CA VAL A 166 -2.91 3.17 1.33
C VAL A 166 -3.31 1.88 2.03
N ALA A 167 -4.50 1.33 1.77
CA ALA A 167 -4.94 0.05 2.35
C ALA A 167 -3.99 -1.11 2.00
N LYS A 168 -3.52 -1.18 0.74
CA LYS A 168 -2.51 -2.17 0.32
C LYS A 168 -1.18 -1.98 1.06
N ALA A 169 -0.75 -0.74 1.23
CA ALA A 169 0.47 -0.44 2.00
C ALA A 169 0.32 -0.86 3.47
N VAL A 170 -0.81 -0.52 4.12
CA VAL A 170 -1.11 -0.95 5.49
C VAL A 170 -1.10 -2.47 5.63
N ALA A 171 -1.73 -3.19 4.70
CA ALA A 171 -1.76 -4.65 4.69
C ALA A 171 -0.35 -5.27 4.63
N ALA A 172 0.61 -4.62 3.97
CA ALA A 172 2.00 -5.09 3.92
C ALA A 172 2.69 -5.06 5.30
N TYR A 173 2.26 -4.17 6.20
CA TYR A 173 2.85 -3.97 7.53
C TYR A 173 2.07 -4.64 8.68
N MET A 174 0.86 -5.16 8.41
CA MET A 174 -0.01 -5.78 9.44
C MET A 174 0.12 -7.31 9.54
N ILE A 175 1.16 -7.90 8.93
CA ILE A 175 1.43 -9.34 8.93
C ILE A 175 2.54 -9.66 9.93
#